data_AF-A0AA41MZ79-F1
#
_entry.id   AF-A0AA41MZ79-F1
#
_cell.length_a   1.000
_cell.length_b   1.000
_cell.length_c   1.000
_cell.angle_alpha   90.00
_cell.angle_beta   90.00
_cell.angle_gamma   90.00
#
_symmetry.space_group_name_H-M   'P 1'
#
loop_
_entity.id
_entity.type
_entity.pdbx_description
1 polymer ?
#
loop_
_entity_poly.entity_id
_entity_poly.type
_entity_poly.pdbx_seq_one_letter_code
_entity_poly.pdbx_strand_id
1 'polypeptide(L)'
;MAAASGYTDLREKLTATAAAATEPYPMSGTKRKYQEDSDPERSDYEEQQLQKEEEARKVKSGIRQMRLFSQDECAKIEARIDEVVSRAEKGLYNEHTVDRAPLRNKYFFSEGYTYGAQLQKRGPGQERLYPPGDVDEIPEWVHQLVIQKLVEHRVIPEGFVNSAVINDYQPGGCIVSHVDPIHIFERPNLSVSFFSDSALCFGCKF
;
A
#
# COMPACT_ATOMS: atom_id res chain seq x y z
N MET A 1 36.76 -25.23 -5.02
CA MET A 1 36.46 -24.06 -4.18
C MET A 1 36.65 -22.80 -5.02
N ALA A 2 35.61 -21.97 -5.09
CA ALA A 2 35.61 -20.57 -5.53
C ALA A 2 36.55 -19.72 -4.63
N ALA A 3 36.98 -18.50 -4.93
CA ALA A 3 36.95 -17.60 -6.08
C ALA A 3 38.12 -16.63 -5.88
N ALA A 4 38.79 -16.24 -6.96
CA ALA A 4 39.79 -15.17 -6.94
C ALA A 4 39.09 -13.81 -7.03
N SER A 5 39.60 -12.87 -6.23
CA SER A 5 39.28 -11.45 -6.19
C SER A 5 39.42 -10.75 -7.54
N GLY A 6 38.53 -9.80 -7.82
CA GLY A 6 38.69 -8.86 -8.94
C GLY A 6 37.70 -7.70 -8.86
N TYR A 7 37.92 -6.76 -7.95
CA TYR A 7 37.26 -5.44 -8.02
C TYR A 7 38.06 -4.56 -8.99
N THR A 8 37.41 -4.03 -10.01
CA THR A 8 38.01 -3.06 -10.95
C THR A 8 37.77 -1.64 -10.45
N ASP A 9 38.83 -0.85 -10.37
CA ASP A 9 38.78 0.53 -9.88
C ASP A 9 38.01 1.43 -10.88
N LEU A 10 37.07 2.22 -10.35
CA LEU A 10 36.16 3.06 -11.13
C LEU A 10 36.88 4.22 -11.84
N ARG A 11 38.12 4.57 -11.47
CA ARG A 11 38.92 5.59 -12.18
C ARG A 11 39.56 5.06 -13.47
N GLU A 12 39.86 3.77 -13.57
CA GLU A 12 40.42 3.19 -14.80
C GLU A 12 39.37 3.07 -15.92
N LYS A 13 38.08 2.96 -15.57
CA LYS A 13 36.98 2.93 -16.55
C LYS A 13 36.73 4.27 -17.22
N LEU A 14 37.01 5.39 -16.55
CA LEU A 14 36.69 6.73 -17.03
C LEU A 14 37.72 7.30 -18.02
N THR A 15 38.97 6.81 -17.99
CA THR A 15 40.03 7.23 -18.92
C THR A 15 40.00 6.47 -20.25
N ALA A 16 39.49 5.23 -20.29
CA ALA A 16 39.41 4.43 -21.52
C ALA A 16 38.37 4.96 -22.53
N THR A 17 37.29 5.58 -22.05
CA THR A 17 36.24 6.14 -22.91
C THR A 17 36.60 7.48 -23.55
N ALA A 18 37.60 8.19 -23.02
CA ALA A 18 38.01 9.51 -23.53
C ALA A 18 39.12 9.46 -24.60
N ALA A 19 39.77 8.30 -24.80
CA ALA A 19 40.89 8.14 -25.74
C ALA A 19 40.49 7.51 -27.10
N ALA A 20 39.24 7.07 -27.28
CA ALA A 20 38.79 6.41 -28.52
C ALA A 20 38.17 7.37 -29.55
N ALA A 21 38.24 8.69 -29.33
CA ALA A 21 37.62 9.70 -30.18
C ALA A 21 38.63 10.48 -31.03
N THR A 22 39.49 9.79 -31.78
CA THR A 22 40.26 10.38 -32.90
C THR A 22 40.75 9.28 -33.82
N GLU A 23 40.22 9.22 -35.06
CA GLU A 23 40.95 9.11 -36.34
C GLU A 23 40.09 8.47 -37.46
N PRO A 24 40.32 8.83 -38.75
CA PRO A 24 39.28 8.88 -39.79
C PRO A 24 39.16 7.64 -40.70
N TYR A 25 37.99 7.57 -41.35
CA TYR A 25 37.54 6.63 -42.38
C TYR A 25 38.58 6.24 -43.46
N PRO A 26 38.46 4.99 -43.98
CA PRO A 26 38.64 4.76 -45.41
C PRO A 26 37.39 4.13 -46.06
N MET A 27 37.01 4.70 -47.20
CA MET A 27 36.02 4.17 -48.14
C MET A 27 36.54 2.88 -48.79
N SER A 28 35.77 1.79 -48.73
CA SER A 28 35.78 0.78 -49.79
C SER A 28 34.42 0.07 -49.87
N GLY A 29 33.85 0.05 -51.06
CA GLY A 29 32.53 -0.49 -51.33
C GLY A 29 32.52 -2.01 -51.35
N THR A 30 31.48 -2.59 -50.76
CA THR A 30 31.00 -3.92 -51.15
C THR A 30 29.49 -3.99 -50.87
N LYS A 31 28.70 -4.12 -51.92
CA LYS A 31 27.25 -4.35 -51.84
C LYS A 31 27.00 -5.65 -51.06
N ARG A 32 26.37 -5.56 -49.89
CA ARG A 32 25.77 -6.72 -49.20
C ARG A 32 24.26 -6.52 -49.12
N LYS A 33 23.56 -7.58 -49.50
CA LYS A 33 22.11 -7.74 -49.52
C LYS A 33 21.51 -7.31 -48.17
N TYR A 34 20.44 -6.52 -48.24
CA TYR A 34 19.49 -6.37 -47.15
C TYR A 34 19.02 -7.75 -46.71
N GLN A 35 19.30 -8.09 -45.46
CA GLN A 35 18.62 -9.16 -44.74
C GLN A 35 17.53 -8.45 -43.94
N GLU A 36 16.35 -8.33 -44.53
CA GLU A 36 15.11 -8.00 -43.81
C GLU A 36 14.76 -9.22 -42.96
N ASP A 37 15.19 -9.19 -41.69
CA ASP A 37 14.64 -10.03 -40.62
C ASP A 37 14.93 -9.32 -39.27
N SER A 38 14.70 -8.00 -39.24
CA SER A 38 14.61 -7.28 -37.97
C SER A 38 13.16 -7.40 -37.50
N ASP A 39 12.92 -8.35 -36.61
CA ASP A 39 11.81 -8.28 -35.64
C ASP A 39 11.75 -6.82 -35.14
N PRO A 40 10.61 -6.11 -35.21
CA PRO A 40 10.56 -4.72 -34.80
C PRO A 40 10.93 -4.66 -33.32
N GLU A 41 12.16 -4.23 -33.01
CA GLU A 41 12.61 -4.00 -31.64
C GLU A 41 11.58 -3.10 -30.99
N ARG A 42 10.90 -3.67 -29.99
CA ARG A 42 9.79 -3.02 -29.32
C ARG A 42 10.32 -1.76 -28.65
N SER A 43 9.68 -0.61 -28.88
CA SER A 43 10.18 0.64 -28.31
C SER A 43 10.17 0.60 -26.78
N ASP A 44 11.14 1.26 -26.12
CA ASP A 44 11.22 1.38 -24.66
C ASP A 44 9.89 1.82 -24.01
N TYR A 45 9.11 2.63 -24.74
CA TYR A 45 7.79 3.07 -24.32
C TYR A 45 6.80 1.91 -24.25
N GLU A 46 6.76 1.07 -25.28
CA GLU A 46 5.88 -0.10 -25.32
C GLU A 46 6.25 -1.13 -24.25
N GLU A 47 7.55 -1.34 -24.00
CA GLU A 47 8.00 -2.21 -22.91
C GLU A 47 7.54 -1.68 -21.54
N GLN A 48 7.65 -0.37 -21.31
CA GLN A 48 7.19 0.25 -20.08
C GLN A 48 5.66 0.14 -19.90
N GLN A 49 4.87 0.26 -20.98
CA GLN A 49 3.42 0.09 -20.91
C GLN A 49 3.05 -1.35 -20.55
N LEU A 50 3.69 -2.35 -21.16
CA LEU A 50 3.46 -3.75 -20.82
C LEU A 50 3.79 -4.05 -19.36
N GLN A 51 4.89 -3.49 -18.85
CA GLN A 51 5.26 -3.68 -17.46
C GLN A 51 4.16 -3.14 -16.54
N LYS A 52 3.65 -1.93 -16.81
CA LYS A 52 2.54 -1.33 -16.04
C LYS A 52 1.26 -2.17 -16.13
N GLU A 53 0.95 -2.70 -17.31
CA GLU A 53 -0.21 -3.58 -17.50
C GLU A 53 -0.06 -4.90 -16.75
N GLU A 54 1.14 -5.48 -16.76
CA GLU A 54 1.43 -6.71 -16.03
C GLU A 54 1.35 -6.50 -14.51
N GLU A 55 1.92 -5.40 -14.01
CA GLU A 55 1.81 -4.99 -12.60
C GLU A 55 0.35 -4.77 -12.21
N ALA A 56 -0.43 -4.05 -13.03
CA ALA A 56 -1.87 -3.85 -12.80
C ALA A 56 -2.64 -5.18 -12.78
N ARG A 57 -2.28 -6.15 -13.64
CA ARG A 57 -2.89 -7.49 -13.63
C ARG A 57 -2.56 -8.26 -12.35
N LYS A 58 -1.31 -8.19 -11.87
CA LYS A 58 -0.90 -8.80 -10.59
C LYS A 58 -1.65 -8.17 -9.42
N VAL A 59 -1.77 -6.85 -9.38
CA VAL A 59 -2.55 -6.14 -8.35
C VAL A 59 -4.03 -6.57 -8.40
N LYS A 60 -4.66 -6.56 -9.58
CA LYS A 60 -6.05 -6.98 -9.76
C LYS A 60 -6.31 -8.41 -9.27
N SER A 61 -5.34 -9.32 -9.43
CA SER A 61 -5.48 -10.71 -8.96
C SER A 61 -5.59 -10.82 -7.43
N GLY A 62 -5.09 -9.83 -6.69
CA GLY A 62 -5.16 -9.77 -5.23
C GLY A 62 -6.37 -8.99 -4.69
N ILE A 63 -7.23 -8.43 -5.54
CA ILE A 63 -8.35 -7.58 -5.12
C ILE A 63 -9.67 -8.31 -5.35
N ARG A 64 -10.50 -8.38 -4.30
CA ARG A 64 -11.90 -8.80 -4.39
C ARG A 64 -12.77 -7.68 -3.82
N GLN A 65 -13.78 -7.26 -4.57
CA GLN A 65 -14.70 -6.20 -4.17
C GLN A 65 -16.14 -6.67 -4.34
N MET A 66 -17.01 -6.29 -3.40
CA MET A 66 -18.44 -6.58 -3.44
C MET A 66 -19.23 -5.45 -2.77
N ARG A 67 -20.46 -5.22 -3.23
CA ARG A 67 -21.40 -4.27 -2.60
C ARG A 67 -22.24 -5.04 -1.60
N LEU A 68 -21.80 -5.08 -0.35
CA LEU A 68 -22.40 -5.92 0.68
C LEU A 68 -23.45 -5.20 1.52
N PHE A 69 -23.28 -3.89 1.72
CA PHE A 69 -24.13 -3.08 2.59
C PHE A 69 -25.09 -2.24 1.73
N SER A 70 -26.36 -2.24 2.12
CA SER A 70 -27.38 -1.35 1.56
C SER A 70 -27.23 0.08 2.11
N GLN A 71 -27.88 1.05 1.48
CA GLN A 71 -27.83 2.45 1.93
C GLN A 71 -28.34 2.62 3.37
N ASP A 72 -29.42 1.92 3.75
CA ASP A 72 -29.97 1.99 5.11
C ASP A 72 -29.02 1.39 6.16
N GLU A 73 -28.28 0.34 5.78
CA GLU A 73 -27.26 -0.24 6.66
C GLU A 73 -26.04 0.67 6.77
N CYS A 74 -25.60 1.28 5.66
CA CYS A 74 -24.55 2.28 5.67
C CYS A 74 -24.92 3.45 6.59
N ALA A 75 -26.13 4.02 6.46
CA ALA A 75 -26.59 5.13 7.29
C ALA A 75 -26.61 4.78 8.80
N LYS A 76 -26.98 3.55 9.15
CA LYS A 76 -26.92 3.07 10.54
C LYS A 76 -25.48 2.96 11.06
N ILE A 77 -24.56 2.49 10.23
CA ILE A 77 -23.15 2.36 10.59
C ILE A 77 -22.49 3.74 10.68
N GLU A 78 -22.78 4.64 9.73
CA GLU A 78 -22.32 6.03 9.73
C GLU A 78 -22.71 6.76 11.01
N ALA A 79 -23.96 6.60 11.48
CA ALA A 79 -24.39 7.16 12.76
C ALA A 79 -23.58 6.61 13.96
N ARG A 80 -23.17 5.34 13.92
CA ARG A 80 -22.29 4.75 14.95
C ARG A 80 -20.85 5.27 14.85
N ILE A 81 -20.36 5.55 13.65
CA ILE A 81 -19.07 6.20 13.44
C ILE A 81 -19.10 7.62 14.02
N ASP A 82 -20.17 8.38 13.82
CA ASP A 82 -20.33 9.71 14.42
C ASP A 82 -20.35 9.65 15.97
N GLU A 83 -20.98 8.62 16.55
CA GLU A 83 -20.91 8.36 18.00
C GLU A 83 -19.47 8.10 18.46
N VAL A 84 -18.66 7.36 17.69
CA VAL A 84 -17.23 7.15 17.97
C VAL A 84 -16.49 8.49 17.97
N VAL A 85 -16.67 9.32 16.94
CA VAL A 85 -16.04 10.65 16.86
C VAL A 85 -16.45 11.52 18.06
N SER A 86 -17.74 11.54 18.41
CA SER A 86 -18.25 12.30 19.56
C SER A 86 -17.66 11.84 20.89
N ARG A 87 -17.51 10.52 21.09
CA ARG A 87 -16.89 9.96 22.31
C ARG A 87 -15.41 10.28 22.40
N ALA A 88 -14.70 10.23 21.27
CA ALA A 88 -13.29 10.60 21.21
C ALA A 88 -13.06 12.08 21.57
N GLU A 89 -13.96 12.97 21.13
CA GLU A 89 -13.88 14.40 21.46
C GLU A 89 -14.16 14.69 22.93
N LYS A 90 -14.98 13.85 23.58
CA LYS A 90 -15.23 13.90 25.02
C LYS A 90 -14.13 13.23 25.86
N GLY A 91 -13.08 12.70 25.23
CA GLY A 91 -11.98 12.02 25.93
C GLY A 91 -12.40 10.71 26.62
N LEU A 92 -13.38 10.00 26.05
CA LEU A 92 -13.94 8.76 26.63
C LEU A 92 -13.24 7.48 26.17
N TYR A 93 -12.14 7.60 25.44
CA TYR A 93 -11.34 6.48 24.95
C TYR A 93 -9.94 6.54 25.55
N ASN A 94 -9.27 5.39 25.58
CA ASN A 94 -7.87 5.28 25.95
C ASN A 94 -6.99 6.12 25.02
N GLU A 95 -5.80 6.49 25.52
CA GLU A 95 -4.86 7.36 24.83
C GLU A 95 -4.50 6.82 23.42
N HIS A 96 -4.20 5.53 23.32
CA HIS A 96 -3.77 4.91 22.07
C HIS A 96 -4.93 4.50 21.13
N THR A 97 -6.18 4.63 21.58
CA THR A 97 -7.35 4.38 20.72
C THR A 97 -7.48 5.48 19.67
N VAL A 98 -7.08 6.72 19.97
CA VAL A 98 -7.33 7.87 19.09
C VAL A 98 -6.03 8.51 18.58
N ASP A 99 -5.77 8.39 17.29
CA ASP A 99 -4.70 9.11 16.59
C ASP A 99 -5.29 10.27 15.77
N ARG A 100 -4.98 11.51 16.17
CA ARG A 100 -5.46 12.72 15.49
C ARG A 100 -4.38 13.29 14.57
N ALA A 101 -4.70 13.44 13.29
CA ALA A 101 -3.88 14.16 12.32
C ALA A 101 -4.71 15.21 11.57
N PRO A 102 -4.08 16.24 10.96
CA PRO A 102 -4.79 17.44 10.48
C PRO A 102 -6.04 17.21 9.61
N LEU A 103 -6.03 16.18 8.75
CA LEU A 103 -7.13 15.85 7.84
C LEU A 103 -7.57 14.39 7.94
N ARG A 104 -7.08 13.66 8.95
CA ARG A 104 -7.41 12.24 9.12
C ARG A 104 -7.27 11.83 10.57
N ASN A 105 -8.36 11.36 11.17
CA ASN A 105 -8.32 10.69 12.46
C ASN A 105 -8.32 9.17 12.26
N LYS A 106 -7.64 8.45 13.15
CA LYS A 106 -7.71 6.99 13.24
C LYS A 106 -8.21 6.59 14.62
N TYR A 107 -9.08 5.59 14.64
CA TYR A 107 -9.60 4.98 15.86
C TYR A 107 -9.24 3.49 15.87
N PHE A 108 -8.37 3.07 16.76
CA PHE A 108 -7.90 1.69 16.91
C PHE A 108 -8.72 0.98 17.98
N PHE A 109 -9.26 -0.20 17.66
CA PHE A 109 -9.99 -1.02 18.61
C PHE A 109 -9.43 -2.45 18.70
N SER A 110 -9.39 -2.97 19.93
CA SER A 110 -8.80 -4.22 20.41
C SER A 110 -7.28 -4.29 20.25
N GLU A 111 -6.77 -4.16 19.03
CA GLU A 111 -5.34 -4.15 18.74
C GLU A 111 -4.96 -2.88 18.00
N GLY A 112 -3.98 -2.15 18.54
CA GLY A 112 -3.38 -0.97 17.93
C GLY A 112 -1.87 -1.14 17.82
N TYR A 113 -1.22 -0.32 17.00
CA TYR A 113 0.22 -0.40 16.79
C TYR A 113 0.86 0.98 16.68
N THR A 114 2.14 1.05 17.02
CA THR A 114 2.92 2.27 16.91
C THR A 114 3.09 2.69 15.45
N TYR A 115 2.81 3.96 15.17
CA TYR A 115 2.95 4.54 13.84
C TYR A 115 3.48 5.98 13.87
N GLY A 116 3.86 6.52 12.71
CA GLY A 116 4.13 7.94 12.49
C GLY A 116 5.23 8.52 13.38
N ALA A 117 4.91 9.56 14.16
CA ALA A 117 5.87 10.28 15.01
C ALA A 117 6.55 9.38 16.06
N GLN A 118 5.88 8.30 16.50
CA GLN A 118 6.45 7.32 17.42
C GLN A 118 7.54 6.46 16.77
N LEU A 119 7.53 6.32 15.43
CA LEU A 119 8.58 5.67 14.64
C LEU A 119 9.79 6.58 14.38
N GLN A 120 9.71 7.90 14.60
CA GLN A 120 10.85 8.81 14.34
C GLN A 120 12.11 8.45 15.13
N LYS A 121 11.98 7.72 16.24
CA LYS A 121 13.13 7.22 17.03
C LYS A 121 13.70 5.88 16.54
N ARG A 122 12.97 5.12 15.72
CA ARG A 122 13.29 3.71 15.40
C ARG A 122 13.39 3.39 13.90
N GLY A 123 12.87 4.25 13.03
CA GLY A 123 12.85 4.07 11.58
C GLY A 123 11.60 3.33 11.07
N PRO A 124 11.30 3.42 9.76
CA PRO A 124 10.15 2.75 9.15
C PRO A 124 10.27 1.22 9.23
N GLY A 125 9.13 0.50 9.28
CA GLY A 125 9.11 -0.97 9.36
C GLY A 125 9.40 -1.53 10.76
N GLN A 126 9.35 -0.69 11.80
CA GLN A 126 9.55 -1.08 13.20
C GLN A 126 8.29 -0.90 14.05
N GLU A 127 7.12 -0.96 13.41
CA GLU A 127 5.82 -0.94 14.06
C GLU A 127 5.73 -2.07 15.09
N ARG A 128 5.10 -1.82 16.24
CA ARG A 128 4.85 -2.81 17.29
C ARG A 128 3.42 -2.67 17.79
N LEU A 129 2.79 -3.80 18.10
CA LEU A 129 1.54 -3.79 18.84
C LEU A 129 1.72 -3.09 20.18
N TYR A 130 0.71 -2.33 20.59
CA TYR A 130 0.62 -1.88 21.97
C TYR A 130 0.39 -3.08 22.90
N PRO A 131 0.72 -2.96 24.19
CA PRO A 131 0.33 -3.95 25.19
C PRO A 131 -1.19 -4.25 25.16
N PRO A 132 -1.61 -5.50 25.47
CA PRO A 132 -3.04 -5.81 25.56
C PRO A 132 -3.77 -4.88 26.54
N GLY A 133 -4.86 -4.27 26.09
CA GLY A 133 -5.68 -3.34 26.87
C GLY A 133 -5.31 -1.86 26.74
N ASP A 134 -4.24 -1.51 26.00
CA ASP A 134 -3.85 -0.11 25.75
C ASP A 134 -4.82 0.63 24.82
N VAL A 135 -5.59 -0.09 24.02
CA VAL A 135 -6.67 0.44 23.18
C VAL A 135 -8.02 -0.13 23.62
N ASP A 136 -9.10 0.59 23.35
CA ASP A 136 -10.46 0.17 23.69
C ASP A 136 -10.87 -1.09 22.91
N GLU A 137 -11.75 -1.91 23.48
CA GLU A 137 -12.30 -3.10 22.79
C GLU A 137 -13.08 -2.73 21.52
N ILE A 138 -13.22 -3.71 20.61
CA ILE A 138 -14.07 -3.55 19.42
C ILE A 138 -15.51 -3.26 19.87
N PRO A 139 -16.12 -2.12 19.45
CA PRO A 139 -17.48 -1.81 19.83
C PRO A 139 -18.44 -2.90 19.35
N GLU A 140 -19.42 -3.25 20.19
CA GLU A 140 -20.42 -4.29 19.89
C GLU A 140 -21.12 -4.08 18.53
N TRP A 141 -21.38 -2.82 18.15
CA TRP A 141 -21.99 -2.51 16.85
C TRP A 141 -21.12 -2.91 15.67
N VAL A 142 -19.78 -2.90 15.80
CA VAL A 142 -18.86 -3.37 14.74
C VAL A 142 -19.00 -4.88 14.57
N HIS A 143 -19.10 -5.62 15.67
CA HIS A 143 -19.37 -7.05 15.64
C HIS A 143 -20.70 -7.36 14.94
N GLN A 144 -21.79 -6.74 15.40
CA GLN A 144 -23.15 -7.03 14.94
C GLN A 144 -23.44 -6.52 13.52
N LEU A 145 -23.02 -5.29 13.21
CA LEU A 145 -23.40 -4.64 11.95
C LEU A 145 -22.41 -4.91 10.82
N VAL A 146 -21.13 -5.16 11.12
CA VAL A 146 -20.08 -5.27 10.10
C VAL A 146 -19.48 -6.68 10.06
N ILE A 147 -18.85 -7.13 11.14
CA ILE A 147 -18.10 -8.40 11.17
C ILE A 147 -19.04 -9.59 10.92
N GLN A 148 -20.19 -9.62 11.58
CA GLN A 148 -21.18 -10.68 11.39
C GLN A 148 -21.59 -10.80 9.92
N LYS A 149 -21.89 -9.68 9.26
CA LYS A 149 -22.29 -9.69 7.84
C LYS A 149 -21.18 -10.21 6.92
N LEU A 150 -19.91 -9.88 7.21
CA LEU A 150 -18.75 -10.40 6.50
C LEU A 150 -18.60 -11.92 6.66
N VAL A 151 -18.84 -12.44 7.88
CA VAL A 151 -18.80 -13.88 8.18
C VAL A 151 -19.95 -14.62 7.48
N GLU A 152 -21.18 -14.10 7.57
CA GLU A 152 -22.37 -14.69 6.94
C GLU A 152 -22.21 -14.83 5.42
N HIS A 153 -21.56 -13.85 4.78
CA HIS A 153 -21.29 -13.86 3.34
C HIS A 153 -19.98 -14.55 2.97
N ARG A 154 -19.32 -15.23 3.93
CA ARG A 154 -18.09 -16.01 3.74
C ARG A 154 -16.94 -15.17 3.17
N VAL A 155 -16.89 -13.89 3.52
CA VAL A 155 -15.74 -13.03 3.21
C VAL A 155 -14.54 -13.45 4.07
N ILE A 156 -14.81 -13.83 5.33
CA ILE A 156 -13.83 -14.31 6.31
C ILE A 156 -14.45 -15.35 7.25
N PRO A 157 -13.63 -16.19 7.91
CA PRO A 157 -14.11 -17.08 8.96
C PRO A 157 -14.45 -16.30 10.25
N GLU A 158 -15.32 -16.89 11.06
CA GLU A 158 -15.61 -16.41 12.40
C GLU A 158 -14.33 -16.42 13.26
N GLY A 159 -14.18 -15.41 14.12
CA GLY A 159 -12.99 -15.25 14.97
C GLY A 159 -11.73 -14.72 14.26
N PHE A 160 -11.79 -14.43 12.96
CA PHE A 160 -10.65 -13.86 12.22
C PHE A 160 -10.30 -12.43 12.65
N VAL A 161 -11.31 -11.61 12.94
CA VAL A 161 -11.12 -10.18 13.24
C VAL A 161 -10.89 -9.98 14.73
N ASN A 162 -9.68 -9.55 15.09
CA ASN A 162 -9.30 -9.09 16.43
C ASN A 162 -8.78 -7.65 16.45
N SER A 163 -8.78 -6.96 15.31
CA SER A 163 -8.42 -5.54 15.19
C SER A 163 -9.43 -4.86 14.27
N ALA A 164 -9.97 -3.73 14.71
CA ALA A 164 -10.82 -2.88 13.87
C ALA A 164 -10.28 -1.45 13.92
N VAL A 165 -10.04 -0.86 12.75
CA VAL A 165 -9.54 0.51 12.63
C VAL A 165 -10.49 1.35 11.80
N ILE A 166 -10.99 2.44 12.37
CA ILE A 166 -11.81 3.42 11.64
C ILE A 166 -10.89 4.57 11.24
N ASN A 167 -10.84 4.87 9.94
CA ASN A 167 -10.16 6.06 9.42
C ASN A 167 -11.23 7.07 9.00
N ASP A 168 -11.27 8.22 9.66
CA ASP A 168 -12.17 9.33 9.33
C ASP A 168 -11.38 10.42 8.58
N TYR A 169 -11.80 10.73 7.36
CA TYR A 169 -11.10 11.63 6.46
C TYR A 169 -11.90 12.91 6.24
N GLN A 170 -11.27 14.05 6.52
CA GLN A 170 -11.81 15.35 6.15
C GLN A 170 -11.64 15.61 4.65
N PRO A 171 -12.41 16.54 4.05
CA PRO A 171 -12.21 16.93 2.65
C PRO A 171 -10.75 17.32 2.36
N GLY A 172 -10.15 16.71 1.34
CA GLY A 172 -8.73 16.87 1.00
C GLY A 172 -7.77 15.98 1.80
N GLY A 173 -8.27 15.22 2.78
CA GLY A 173 -7.50 14.23 3.52
C GLY A 173 -7.03 13.07 2.64
N CYS A 174 -5.83 12.58 2.89
CA CYS A 174 -5.24 11.48 2.13
C CYS A 174 -4.37 10.58 3.02
N ILE A 175 -3.89 9.48 2.43
CA ILE A 175 -2.86 8.64 3.04
C ILE A 175 -1.69 8.50 2.08
N VAL A 176 -0.47 8.65 2.61
CA VAL A 176 0.76 8.49 1.83
C VAL A 176 0.96 7.02 1.46
N SER A 177 1.74 6.78 0.41
CA SER A 177 2.18 5.45 0.00
C SER A 177 2.70 4.64 1.20
N HIS A 178 2.13 3.46 1.42
CA HIS A 178 2.53 2.53 2.46
C HIS A 178 2.09 1.11 2.08
N VAL A 179 2.62 0.13 2.82
CA VAL A 179 2.13 -1.25 2.83
C VAL A 179 1.70 -1.55 4.26
N ASP A 180 0.53 -2.17 4.43
CA ASP A 180 0.09 -2.61 5.76
C ASP A 180 1.17 -3.52 6.39
N PRO A 181 1.62 -3.24 7.64
CA PRO A 181 2.79 -3.88 8.23
C PRO A 181 2.72 -5.42 8.15
N ILE A 182 3.59 -6.00 7.34
CA ILE A 182 3.54 -7.43 7.03
C ILE A 182 3.73 -8.29 8.29
N HIS A 183 4.57 -7.83 9.21
CA HIS A 183 4.89 -8.51 10.46
C HIS A 183 3.83 -8.33 11.56
N ILE A 184 2.75 -7.60 11.31
CA ILE A 184 1.66 -7.39 12.29
C ILE A 184 0.37 -8.06 11.82
N PHE A 185 -0.04 -7.83 10.58
CA PHE A 185 -1.37 -8.22 10.11
C PHE A 185 -1.34 -9.51 9.30
N GLU A 186 -2.22 -10.45 9.63
CA GLU A 186 -2.51 -11.59 8.77
C GLU A 186 -3.31 -11.14 7.54
N ARG A 187 -3.25 -11.91 6.45
CA ARG A 187 -4.04 -11.66 5.23
C ARG A 187 -5.29 -12.55 5.23
N PRO A 188 -6.43 -12.10 4.67
CA PRO A 188 -6.61 -10.88 3.88
C PRO A 188 -6.86 -9.62 4.74
N ASN A 189 -6.46 -8.46 4.20
CA ASN A 189 -6.87 -7.17 4.75
C ASN A 189 -8.25 -6.81 4.19
N LEU A 190 -9.16 -6.35 5.07
CA LEU A 190 -10.52 -5.98 4.70
C LEU A 190 -10.75 -4.49 4.93
N SER A 191 -11.44 -3.84 4.01
CA SER A 191 -11.93 -2.47 4.17
C SER A 191 -13.38 -2.35 3.72
N VAL A 192 -14.14 -1.53 4.43
CA VAL A 192 -15.53 -1.18 4.10
C VAL A 192 -15.61 0.35 4.11
N SER A 193 -16.14 0.93 3.04
CA SER A 193 -16.22 2.38 2.86
C SER A 193 -17.61 2.90 3.20
N PHE A 194 -17.66 4.08 3.83
CA PHE A 194 -18.87 4.77 4.27
C PHE A 194 -18.81 6.26 3.89
N PHE A 195 -19.93 6.98 4.07
CA PHE A 195 -20.15 8.40 3.81
C PHE A 195 -20.06 8.85 2.34
N SER A 196 -19.04 8.44 1.60
CA SER A 196 -18.85 8.87 0.21
C SER A 196 -18.01 7.88 -0.61
N ASP A 197 -18.20 7.93 -1.92
CA ASP A 197 -17.36 7.21 -2.87
C ASP A 197 -15.95 7.81 -2.95
N SER A 198 -14.94 6.96 -3.10
CA SER A 198 -13.53 7.35 -3.22
C SER A 198 -12.75 6.35 -4.07
N ALA A 199 -11.43 6.56 -4.22
CA ALA A 199 -10.53 5.69 -4.96
C ALA A 199 -9.34 5.25 -4.09
N LEU A 200 -9.06 3.94 -4.09
CA LEU A 200 -7.83 3.38 -3.52
C LEU A 200 -6.82 3.13 -4.64
N CYS A 201 -5.71 3.86 -4.62
CA CYS A 201 -4.65 3.76 -5.61
C CYS A 201 -3.58 2.73 -5.20
N PHE A 202 -3.05 2.00 -6.18
CA PHE A 202 -1.90 1.10 -6.02
C PHE A 202 -0.75 1.58 -6.92
N GLY A 203 0.50 1.49 -6.46
CA GLY A 203 1.67 1.99 -7.20
C GLY A 203 1.90 3.50 -7.04
N CYS A 204 1.92 3.99 -5.81
CA CYS A 204 1.90 5.43 -5.48
C CYS A 204 3.27 6.12 -5.54
N LYS A 205 3.99 6.01 -6.68
CA LYS A 205 5.26 6.72 -6.94
C LYS A 205 5.08 8.12 -7.55
N PHE A 206 3.89 8.42 -8.08
CA PHE A 206 3.55 9.63 -8.84
C PHE A 206 3.74 10.93 -8.05
#